data_AF-A0A3Q2LAK7-F1
#
_entry.id   AF-A0A3Q2LAK7-F1
#
_cell.length_a   1.000
_cell.length_b   1.000
_cell.length_c   1.000
_cell.angle_alpha   90.00
_cell.angle_beta   90.00
_cell.angle_gamma   90.00
#
_symmetry.space_group_name_H-M   'P 1'
#
loop_
_entity.id
_entity.type
_entity.pdbx_description
1 polymer ?
#
loop_
_entity_poly.entity_id
_entity_poly.type
_entity_poly.pdbx_seq_one_letter_code
_entity_poly.pdbx_strand_id
1 'polypeptide(L)'
;MVSSIVVKHMIYFISYDMTLTNACIALSQRWITAKEDDLNSFNSTDLKDLSSHQLNEFLAQLLQRAPLPLGHIKRMQEVYNFNAINNSEIRFRWLRLCVQSKWEEAIPLALKMATEQGRMKFTRPLFKDLAAFDKSHDQAIRTYQEHRASMHPVTAMLVGKDLKVD
;
A
#
# COMPACT_ATOMS: atom_id res chain seq x y z
N MET A 1 46.18 -1.32 -31.10
CA MET A 1 45.98 -0.19 -30.18
C MET A 1 44.50 0.20 -30.22
N VAL A 2 43.65 -0.39 -29.37
CA VAL A 2 42.39 0.24 -28.92
C VAL A 2 42.11 -0.33 -27.53
N SER A 3 42.28 0.49 -26.50
CA SER A 3 41.97 0.17 -25.12
C SER A 3 40.51 0.54 -24.88
N SER A 4 39.63 -0.44 -24.62
CA SER A 4 38.26 -0.18 -24.19
C SER A 4 38.24 0.15 -22.71
N ILE A 5 38.07 1.43 -22.41
CA ILE A 5 37.77 1.94 -21.08
C ILE A 5 36.34 1.53 -20.74
N VAL A 6 36.20 0.55 -19.83
CA VAL A 6 34.91 0.25 -19.20
C VAL A 6 34.73 1.25 -18.05
N VAL A 7 33.86 2.24 -18.26
CA VAL A 7 33.43 3.17 -17.22
C VAL A 7 32.52 2.42 -16.25
N LYS A 8 33.09 1.82 -15.20
CA LYS A 8 32.33 1.38 -14.01
C LYS A 8 31.78 2.61 -13.31
N HIS A 9 30.51 2.93 -13.52
CA HIS A 9 29.80 3.89 -12.68
C HIS A 9 29.67 3.28 -11.27
N MET A 10 30.55 3.69 -10.38
CA MET A 10 30.52 3.32 -8.98
C MET A 10 29.40 4.12 -8.30
N ILE A 11 28.21 3.54 -8.21
CA ILE A 11 27.11 4.10 -7.42
C ILE A 11 27.53 3.98 -5.95
N TYR A 12 27.94 5.10 -5.35
CA TYR A 12 28.17 5.16 -3.91
C TYR A 12 26.82 5.03 -3.19
N PHE A 13 26.64 3.94 -2.44
CA PHE A 13 25.52 3.82 -1.51
C PHE A 13 25.82 4.70 -0.28
N ILE A 14 24.97 5.70 -0.05
CA ILE A 14 25.01 6.50 1.17
C ILE A 14 24.65 5.58 2.34
N SER A 15 25.46 5.62 3.41
CA SER A 15 25.12 4.95 4.67
C SER A 15 24.12 5.81 5.42
N TYR A 16 22.94 5.27 5.69
CA TYR A 16 21.89 5.92 6.47
C TYR A 16 21.92 5.42 7.91
N ASP A 17 21.57 6.29 8.86
CA ASP A 17 21.25 5.85 10.22
C ASP A 17 19.97 5.02 10.20
N MET A 18 20.01 3.83 10.81
CA MET A 18 18.90 2.87 10.79
C MET A 18 18.15 2.81 12.12
N THR A 19 18.48 3.67 13.09
CA THR A 19 18.02 3.55 14.49
C THR A 19 16.51 3.48 14.59
N LEU A 20 15.79 4.38 13.89
CA LEU A 20 14.32 4.40 13.90
C LEU A 20 13.68 3.35 12.96
N THR A 21 14.41 2.93 11.93
CA THR A 21 13.92 2.00 10.90
C THR A 21 14.00 0.54 11.36
N ASN A 22 14.92 0.21 12.28
CA ASN A 22 15.13 -1.14 12.78
C ASN A 22 13.85 -1.79 13.34
N ALA A 23 13.05 -1.04 14.12
CA ALA A 23 11.80 -1.54 14.67
C ALA A 23 10.76 -1.85 13.57
N CYS A 24 10.71 -1.02 12.52
CA CYS A 24 9.83 -1.21 11.36
C CYS A 24 10.21 -2.47 10.59
N ILE A 25 11.52 -2.66 10.34
CA ILE A 25 12.08 -3.85 9.67
C ILE A 25 11.81 -5.11 10.48
N ALA A 26 12.07 -5.07 11.78
CA ALA A 26 11.86 -6.24 12.64
C ALA A 26 10.39 -6.69 12.63
N LEU A 27 9.45 -5.75 12.79
CA LEU A 27 8.02 -6.10 12.77
C LEU A 27 7.54 -6.51 11.38
N SER A 28 7.99 -5.86 10.30
CA SER A 28 7.62 -6.24 8.93
C SER A 28 8.10 -7.66 8.61
N GLN A 29 9.34 -8.01 8.97
CA GLN A 29 9.88 -9.36 8.77
C GLN A 29 9.14 -10.41 9.59
N ARG A 30 8.75 -10.12 10.83
CA ARG A 30 7.90 -11.03 11.62
C ARG A 30 6.61 -11.36 10.88
N TRP A 31 5.93 -10.35 10.32
CA TRP A 31 4.70 -10.57 9.55
C TRP A 31 4.92 -11.30 8.22
N ILE A 32 6.00 -11.00 7.50
CA ILE A 32 6.31 -11.63 6.21
C ILE A 32 6.69 -13.11 6.38
N THR A 33 7.38 -13.46 7.45
CA THR A 33 7.89 -14.82 7.70
C THR A 33 6.96 -15.69 8.53
N ALA A 34 5.95 -15.10 9.18
CA ALA A 34 4.96 -15.80 9.98
C ALA A 34 4.16 -16.82 9.17
N LYS A 35 3.94 -17.99 9.75
CA LYS A 35 2.97 -18.99 9.31
C LYS A 35 1.65 -18.78 10.05
N GLU A 36 0.62 -19.55 9.70
CA GLU A 36 -0.71 -19.44 10.33
C GLU A 36 -0.65 -19.62 11.86
N ASP A 37 0.16 -20.56 12.35
CA ASP A 37 0.32 -20.81 13.79
C ASP A 37 0.97 -19.63 14.55
N ASP A 38 1.81 -18.85 13.85
CA ASP A 38 2.51 -17.70 14.44
C ASP A 38 1.58 -16.48 14.59
N LEU A 39 0.44 -16.46 13.91
CA LEU A 39 -0.48 -15.31 13.87
C LEU A 39 -1.04 -14.93 15.24
N ASN A 40 -1.13 -15.90 16.15
CA ASN A 40 -1.59 -15.69 17.52
C ASN A 40 -0.58 -14.92 18.38
N SER A 41 0.69 -14.84 17.96
CA SER A 41 1.73 -14.10 18.70
C SER A 41 1.60 -12.58 18.55
N PHE A 42 0.97 -12.11 17.47
CA PHE A 42 0.76 -10.68 17.23
C PHE A 42 -0.37 -10.13 18.08
N ASN A 43 -0.16 -8.91 18.60
CA ASN A 43 -1.13 -8.23 19.43
C ASN A 43 -0.88 -6.70 19.41
N SER A 44 -1.85 -5.91 19.86
CA SER A 44 -1.80 -4.44 19.79
C SER A 44 -0.56 -3.80 20.42
N THR A 45 0.12 -4.47 21.36
CA THR A 45 1.34 -3.94 21.99
C THR A 45 2.54 -3.87 21.03
N ASP A 46 2.52 -4.60 19.91
CA ASP A 46 3.57 -4.51 18.87
C ASP A 46 3.70 -3.08 18.31
N LEU A 47 2.63 -2.28 18.36
CA LEU A 47 2.60 -0.92 17.81
C LEU A 47 2.80 0.18 18.86
N LYS A 48 2.86 -0.16 20.16
CA LYS A 48 2.79 0.82 21.26
C LYS A 48 3.92 1.87 21.22
N ASP A 49 5.10 1.45 20.77
CA ASP A 49 6.31 2.26 20.74
C ASP A 49 6.60 2.82 19.33
N LEU A 50 5.72 2.54 18.35
CA LEU A 50 5.88 3.03 16.98
C LEU A 50 5.19 4.38 16.80
N SER A 51 5.95 5.38 16.38
CA SER A 51 5.40 6.65 15.91
C SER A 51 4.57 6.47 14.62
N SER A 52 3.77 7.46 14.25
CA SER A 52 3.01 7.45 12.99
C SER A 52 3.92 7.32 11.76
N HIS A 53 5.13 7.90 11.79
CA HIS A 53 6.12 7.77 10.73
C HIS A 53 6.64 6.33 10.62
N GLN A 54 6.94 5.70 11.76
CA GLN A 54 7.38 4.30 11.80
C GLN A 54 6.26 3.34 11.40
N LEU A 55 5.01 3.60 11.80
CA LEU A 55 3.87 2.79 11.39
C LEU A 55 3.64 2.86 9.87
N ASN A 56 3.81 4.07 9.32
CA ASN A 56 3.74 4.28 7.88
C ASN A 56 4.88 3.57 7.13
N GLU A 57 6.09 3.56 7.68
CA GLU A 57 7.24 2.84 7.12
C GLU A 57 7.07 1.32 7.22
N PHE A 58 6.57 0.81 8.34
CA PHE A 58 6.20 -0.59 8.52
C PHE A 58 5.22 -1.07 7.42
N LEU A 59 4.14 -0.33 7.19
CA LEU A 59 3.20 -0.65 6.10
C LEU A 59 3.84 -0.50 4.72
N ALA A 60 4.77 0.45 4.54
CA ALA A 60 5.48 0.60 3.28
C ALA A 60 6.33 -0.64 2.96
N GLN A 61 7.01 -1.19 3.96
CA GLN A 61 7.83 -2.40 3.82
C GLN A 61 6.96 -3.65 3.55
N LEU A 62 5.81 -3.77 4.21
CA LEU A 62 4.86 -4.85 3.91
C LEU A 62 4.33 -4.74 2.48
N LEU A 63 3.98 -3.53 2.02
CA LEU A 63 3.48 -3.30 0.67
C LEU A 63 4.52 -3.63 -0.41
N GLN A 64 5.81 -3.49 -0.13
CA GLN A 64 6.89 -3.93 -1.04
C GLN A 64 6.95 -5.46 -1.22
N ARG A 65 6.37 -6.22 -0.29
CA ARG A 65 6.32 -7.69 -0.31
C ARG A 65 4.93 -8.24 -0.60
N ALA A 66 3.97 -7.38 -0.89
CA ALA A 66 2.62 -7.78 -1.26
C ALA A 66 2.63 -8.68 -2.52
N PRO A 67 1.67 -9.61 -2.65
CA PRO A 67 0.58 -9.88 -1.71
C PRO A 67 1.02 -10.68 -0.48
N LEU A 68 0.40 -10.40 0.67
CA LEU A 68 0.49 -11.27 1.85
C LEU A 68 -0.71 -12.24 1.86
N PRO A 69 -0.63 -13.38 2.59
CA PRO A 69 -1.78 -14.27 2.74
C PRO A 69 -2.99 -13.54 3.35
N LEU A 70 -4.19 -13.87 2.89
CA LEU A 70 -5.41 -13.21 3.35
C LEU A 70 -5.62 -13.33 4.88
N GLY A 71 -5.25 -14.47 5.46
CA GLY A 71 -5.27 -14.68 6.92
C GLY A 71 -4.43 -13.66 7.67
N HIS A 72 -3.24 -13.31 7.16
CA HIS A 72 -2.36 -12.30 7.75
C HIS A 72 -2.99 -10.91 7.74
N ILE A 73 -3.60 -10.52 6.62
CA ILE A 73 -4.27 -9.21 6.51
C ILE A 73 -5.46 -9.13 7.48
N LYS A 74 -6.27 -10.18 7.55
CA LYS A 74 -7.39 -10.25 8.50
C LYS A 74 -6.90 -10.19 9.95
N ARG A 75 -5.82 -10.91 10.28
CA ARG A 75 -5.21 -10.86 11.60
C ARG A 75 -4.66 -9.46 11.91
N MET A 76 -3.96 -8.80 10.98
CA MET A 76 -3.49 -7.42 11.16
C MET A 76 -4.66 -6.47 11.49
N GLN A 77 -5.78 -6.58 10.78
CA GLN A 77 -6.97 -5.79 11.10
C GLN A 77 -7.48 -6.11 12.51
N GLU A 78 -7.56 -7.38 12.88
CA GLU A 78 -8.05 -7.81 14.20
C GLU A 78 -7.20 -7.24 15.34
N VAL A 79 -5.86 -7.32 15.23
CA VAL A 79 -4.97 -6.93 16.34
C VAL A 79 -4.57 -5.46 16.34
N TYR A 80 -4.58 -4.79 15.18
CA TYR A 80 -4.10 -3.41 15.05
C TYR A 80 -5.18 -2.40 14.65
N ASN A 81 -6.35 -2.86 14.20
CA ASN A 81 -7.49 -2.02 13.81
C ASN A 81 -7.13 -0.88 12.83
N PHE A 82 -6.34 -1.18 11.79
CA PHE A 82 -5.89 -0.18 10.83
C PHE A 82 -7.01 0.53 10.07
N ASN A 83 -8.19 -0.10 9.92
CA ASN A 83 -9.37 0.54 9.34
C ASN A 83 -9.84 1.80 10.10
N ALA A 84 -9.55 1.89 11.40
CA ALA A 84 -9.92 3.03 12.23
C ALA A 84 -8.94 4.22 12.12
N ILE A 85 -7.80 4.06 11.43
CA ILE A 85 -6.81 5.13 11.30
C ILE A 85 -7.23 6.12 10.22
N ASN A 86 -7.33 7.39 10.60
CA ASN A 86 -7.68 8.51 9.70
C ASN A 86 -6.47 9.18 9.03
N ASN A 87 -5.24 8.87 9.48
CA ASN A 87 -4.04 9.36 8.82
C ASN A 87 -3.99 8.84 7.37
N SER A 88 -4.01 9.75 6.40
CA SER A 88 -4.14 9.40 4.98
C SER A 88 -2.96 8.59 4.43
N GLU A 89 -1.73 8.81 4.90
CA GLU A 89 -0.56 8.06 4.44
C GLU A 89 -0.61 6.59 4.91
N ILE A 90 -1.04 6.38 6.15
CA ILE A 90 -1.19 5.06 6.77
C ILE A 90 -2.38 4.34 6.14
N ARG A 91 -3.55 4.99 6.10
CA ARG A 91 -4.76 4.45 5.48
C ARG A 91 -4.54 4.07 4.03
N PHE A 92 -3.83 4.90 3.26
CA PHE A 92 -3.49 4.62 1.86
C PHE A 92 -2.68 3.32 1.72
N ARG A 93 -1.57 3.17 2.45
CA ARG A 93 -0.72 1.98 2.36
C ARG A 93 -1.44 0.73 2.83
N TRP A 94 -2.22 0.85 3.91
CA TRP A 94 -3.05 -0.23 4.42
C TRP A 94 -4.05 -0.73 3.39
N LEU A 95 -4.84 0.18 2.80
CA LEU A 95 -5.87 -0.21 1.82
C LEU A 95 -5.25 -0.82 0.55
N ARG A 96 -4.11 -0.31 0.09
CA ARG A 96 -3.37 -0.94 -1.02
C ARG A 96 -2.92 -2.36 -0.67
N LEU A 97 -2.34 -2.56 0.51
CA LEU A 97 -1.92 -3.88 0.98
C LEU A 97 -3.11 -4.85 1.04
N CYS A 98 -4.26 -4.39 1.52
CA CYS A 98 -5.50 -5.17 1.58
C CYS A 98 -6.01 -5.58 0.20
N VAL A 99 -6.11 -4.63 -0.73
CA VAL A 99 -6.63 -4.87 -2.09
C VAL A 99 -5.67 -5.78 -2.86
N GLN A 100 -4.36 -5.55 -2.80
CA GLN A 100 -3.37 -6.42 -3.44
C GLN A 100 -3.37 -7.85 -2.87
N SER A 101 -3.69 -7.99 -1.58
CA SER A 101 -3.86 -9.28 -0.90
C SER A 101 -5.27 -9.87 -1.03
N LYS A 102 -6.11 -9.30 -1.93
CA LYS A 102 -7.45 -9.79 -2.29
C LYS A 102 -8.46 -9.84 -1.14
N TRP A 103 -8.40 -8.87 -0.21
CA TRP A 103 -9.41 -8.77 0.84
C TRP A 103 -10.63 -7.96 0.37
N GLU A 104 -11.72 -8.65 0.06
CA GLU A 104 -12.94 -8.05 -0.52
C GLU A 104 -13.58 -6.96 0.36
N GLU A 105 -13.55 -7.11 1.69
CA GLU A 105 -14.12 -6.12 2.63
C GLU A 105 -13.40 -4.75 2.57
N ALA A 106 -12.18 -4.70 2.03
CA ALA A 106 -11.44 -3.46 1.83
C ALA A 106 -11.86 -2.69 0.55
N ILE A 107 -12.56 -3.34 -0.38
CA ILE A 107 -13.02 -2.72 -1.64
C ILE A 107 -13.81 -1.42 -1.39
N PRO A 108 -14.88 -1.40 -0.57
CA PRO A 108 -15.63 -0.16 -0.32
C PRO A 108 -14.79 0.92 0.37
N LEU A 109 -13.83 0.53 1.23
CA LEU A 109 -12.95 1.47 1.92
C LEU A 109 -11.96 2.13 0.96
N ALA A 110 -11.39 1.35 0.04
CA ALA A 110 -10.46 1.81 -0.99
C ALA A 110 -11.15 2.70 -2.04
N LEU A 111 -12.34 2.32 -2.51
CA LEU A 111 -13.14 3.15 -3.41
C LEU A 111 -13.50 4.48 -2.76
N LYS A 112 -13.99 4.45 -1.51
CA LYS A 112 -14.31 5.67 -0.76
C LYS A 112 -13.09 6.60 -0.65
N MET A 113 -11.93 6.07 -0.28
CA MET A 113 -10.70 6.87 -0.19
C MET A 113 -10.26 7.42 -1.57
N ALA A 114 -10.47 6.65 -2.64
CA ALA A 114 -10.11 7.08 -3.99
C ALA A 114 -10.98 8.23 -4.51
N THR A 115 -12.23 8.35 -4.03
CA THR A 115 -13.21 9.34 -4.51
C THR A 115 -13.49 10.49 -3.55
N GLU A 116 -13.29 10.32 -2.24
CA GLU A 116 -13.55 11.39 -1.25
C GLU A 116 -12.48 12.50 -1.23
N GLN A 117 -11.35 12.27 -1.90
CA GLN A 117 -10.26 13.24 -2.05
C GLN A 117 -9.62 13.15 -3.44
N GLY A 118 -8.91 14.20 -3.87
CA GLY A 118 -8.37 14.32 -5.23
C GLY A 118 -6.85 14.18 -5.37
N ARG A 119 -6.11 13.84 -4.30
CA ARG A 119 -4.64 13.79 -4.34
C ARG A 119 -4.20 12.56 -5.15
N MET A 120 -3.64 12.81 -6.33
CA MET A 120 -3.20 11.75 -7.27
C MET A 120 -2.25 10.71 -6.67
N LYS A 121 -1.46 11.07 -5.66
CA LYS A 121 -0.61 10.14 -4.88
C LYS A 121 -1.41 8.96 -4.32
N PHE A 122 -2.67 9.19 -3.95
CA PHE A 122 -3.56 8.19 -3.38
C PHE A 122 -4.55 7.65 -4.42
N THR A 123 -5.24 8.54 -5.12
CA THR A 123 -6.32 8.19 -6.04
C THR A 123 -5.86 7.25 -7.16
N ARG A 124 -4.75 7.57 -7.85
CA ARG A 124 -4.30 6.77 -9.00
C ARG A 124 -3.90 5.35 -8.59
N PRO A 125 -3.02 5.13 -7.59
CA PRO A 125 -2.66 3.77 -7.21
C PRO A 125 -3.83 2.96 -6.64
N LEU A 126 -4.78 3.58 -5.94
CA LEU A 126 -5.97 2.87 -5.45
C LEU A 126 -6.86 2.39 -6.60
N PHE A 127 -7.16 3.25 -7.58
CA PHE A 127 -7.92 2.82 -8.77
C PHE A 127 -7.21 1.70 -9.54
N LYS A 128 -5.87 1.77 -9.67
CA LYS A 128 -5.08 0.71 -10.33
C LYS A 128 -5.16 -0.62 -9.59
N ASP A 129 -4.99 -0.61 -8.27
CA ASP A 129 -5.05 -1.83 -7.47
C ASP A 129 -6.46 -2.43 -7.50
N LEU A 130 -7.50 -1.59 -7.42
CA LEU A 130 -8.90 -2.02 -7.51
C LEU A 130 -9.25 -2.59 -8.90
N ALA A 131 -8.72 -2.01 -9.96
CA ALA A 131 -8.88 -2.54 -11.31
C ALA A 131 -8.12 -3.85 -11.53
N ALA A 132 -6.95 -4.01 -10.90
CA ALA A 132 -6.18 -5.25 -10.99
C ALA A 132 -6.80 -6.43 -10.20
N PHE A 133 -7.72 -6.15 -9.28
CA PHE A 133 -8.43 -7.15 -8.51
C PHE A 133 -9.77 -7.50 -9.17
N ASP A 134 -9.95 -8.76 -9.56
CA ASP A 134 -11.12 -9.28 -10.28
C ASP A 134 -12.45 -8.96 -9.60
N LYS A 135 -12.50 -9.01 -8.27
CA LYS A 135 -13.72 -8.72 -7.50
C LYS A 135 -14.12 -7.25 -7.49
N SER A 136 -13.20 -6.33 -7.79
CA SER A 136 -13.47 -4.89 -7.80
C SER A 136 -13.30 -4.22 -9.16
N HIS A 137 -12.84 -4.93 -10.20
CA HIS A 137 -12.55 -4.37 -11.52
C HIS A 137 -13.71 -3.53 -12.07
N ASP A 138 -14.90 -4.13 -12.20
CA ASP A 138 -16.06 -3.46 -12.80
C ASP A 138 -16.57 -2.32 -11.92
N GLN A 139 -16.49 -2.48 -10.59
CA GLN A 139 -16.86 -1.43 -9.65
C GLN A 139 -15.90 -0.23 -9.75
N ALA A 140 -14.60 -0.46 -9.91
CA ALA A 140 -13.60 0.60 -10.08
C ALA A 140 -13.85 1.41 -11.34
N ILE A 141 -14.13 0.75 -12.47
CA ILE A 141 -14.46 1.42 -13.74
C ILE A 141 -15.76 2.21 -13.61
N ARG A 142 -16.82 1.60 -13.07
CA ARG A 142 -18.11 2.28 -12.91
C ARG A 142 -17.97 3.51 -12.01
N THR A 143 -17.33 3.38 -10.86
CA THR A 143 -17.10 4.49 -9.93
C THR A 143 -16.24 5.59 -10.56
N TYR A 144 -15.21 5.25 -11.35
CA TYR A 144 -14.47 6.26 -12.09
C TYR A 144 -15.38 7.06 -13.05
N GLN A 145 -16.20 6.38 -13.84
CA GLN A 145 -17.10 7.04 -14.81
C GLN A 145 -18.13 7.95 -14.11
N GLU A 146 -18.71 7.50 -13.00
CA GLU A 146 -19.65 8.29 -12.19
C GLU A 146 -19.03 9.60 -11.68
N HIS A 147 -17.76 9.57 -11.27
CA HIS A 147 -17.07 10.72 -10.70
C HIS A 147 -16.28 11.55 -11.72
N ARG A 148 -16.00 11.02 -12.92
CA ARG A 148 -15.08 11.59 -13.92
C ARG A 148 -15.34 13.07 -14.20
N ALA A 149 -16.61 13.46 -14.37
CA ALA A 149 -17.00 14.84 -14.69
C ALA A 149 -16.71 15.84 -13.54
N SER A 150 -16.67 15.36 -12.30
CA SER A 150 -16.37 16.17 -11.10
C SER A 150 -14.90 16.17 -10.67
N MET A 151 -14.08 15.31 -11.26
CA MET A 151 -12.65 15.23 -10.95
C MET A 151 -11.89 16.42 -11.55
N HIS A 152 -10.76 16.78 -10.93
CA HIS A 152 -9.80 17.68 -11.57
C HIS A 152 -9.39 17.11 -12.94
N PRO A 153 -9.37 17.91 -14.04
CA PRO A 153 -9.19 17.39 -15.40
C PRO A 153 -7.95 16.51 -15.60
N VAL A 154 -6.82 16.88 -14.97
CA VAL A 154 -5.58 16.09 -15.01
C VAL A 154 -5.73 14.74 -14.29
N THR A 155 -6.43 14.73 -13.16
CA THR A 155 -6.68 13.47 -12.42
C THR A 155 -7.60 12.56 -13.22
N ALA A 156 -8.68 13.11 -13.80
CA ALA A 156 -9.61 12.35 -14.63
C ALA A 156 -8.89 11.67 -15.81
N MET A 157 -8.08 12.43 -16.55
CA MET A 157 -7.33 11.93 -17.72
C MET A 157 -6.29 10.87 -17.33
N LEU A 158 -5.56 11.05 -16.23
CA LEU A 158 -4.55 10.07 -15.82
C LEU A 158 -5.16 8.79 -15.25
N VAL A 159 -6.26 8.89 -14.51
CA VAL A 159 -6.99 7.70 -14.01
C VAL A 159 -7.64 6.94 -15.17
N GLY A 160 -8.26 7.63 -16.13
CA GLY A 160 -8.86 6.97 -17.29
C GLY A 160 -7.84 6.21 -18.15
N LYS A 161 -6.65 6.80 -18.36
CA LYS A 161 -5.50 6.09 -18.95
C LYS A 161 -5.03 4.88 -18.12
N ASP A 162 -4.92 5.02 -16.80
CA ASP A 162 -4.53 3.92 -15.92
C ASP A 162 -5.55 2.76 -15.96
N LEU A 163 -6.84 3.07 -16.15
CA LEU A 163 -7.95 2.12 -16.25
C LEU A 163 -8.22 1.61 -17.66
N LYS A 164 -7.62 2.21 -18.71
CA LYS A 164 -7.85 1.88 -20.12
C LYS A 164 -9.31 2.05 -20.57
N VAL A 165 -9.95 3.12 -20.12
CA VAL A 165 -11.37 3.43 -20.40
C VAL A 165 -11.56 4.78 -21.09
N ASP A 166 -10.48 5.34 -21.62
CA ASP A 166 -10.43 6.54 -22.46
C ASP A 166 -10.07 6.17 -23.91
#